data_AF-A0A5P1FI33-F1
#
_entry.id   AF-A0A5P1FI33-F1
#
_cell.length_a   1.000
_cell.length_b   1.000
_cell.length_c   1.000
_cell.angle_alpha   90.00
_cell.angle_beta   90.00
_cell.angle_gamma   90.00
#
_symmetry.space_group_name_H-M   'P 1'
#
loop_
_entity.id
_entity.type
_entity.pdbx_description
1 polymer ?
#
loop_
_entity_poly.entity_id
_entity_poly.type
_entity_poly.pdbx_seq_one_letter_code
_entity_poly.pdbx_strand_id
1 'polypeptide(L)'
;MRGDSGLCFTNMDREEVQRVFEKFEEHDFARTGSLVTEQVELKEGPLEQFTHEMEPFIRKQGMPVRLNKGVVELVSDFVICEAGKPLSPESSRILTLNPHRGQLLYPPR
;
A
#
# COMPACT_ATOMS: atom_id res chain seq x y z
N MET A 1 -13.74 -27.20 8.75
CA MET A 1 -13.81 -25.78 8.31
C MET A 1 -12.40 -25.25 8.25
N ARG A 2 -12.00 -24.59 7.15
CA ARG A 2 -10.68 -23.96 6.99
C ARG A 2 -10.91 -22.49 6.65
N GLY A 3 -10.37 -21.58 7.47
CA GLY A 3 -10.28 -20.13 7.19
C GLY A 3 -11.12 -19.22 8.09
N ASP A 4 -10.63 -17.99 8.28
CA ASP A 4 -11.17 -16.89 9.09
C ASP A 4 -12.66 -16.65 8.84
N SER A 5 -13.50 -16.96 9.82
CA SER A 5 -14.96 -16.82 9.74
C SER A 5 -15.47 -16.09 10.99
N GLY A 6 -16.37 -15.13 10.82
CA GLY A 6 -17.04 -14.40 11.89
C GLY A 6 -18.56 -14.51 11.80
N LEU A 7 -19.25 -14.42 12.93
CA LEU A 7 -20.71 -14.40 13.00
C LEU A 7 -21.17 -12.98 13.31
N CYS A 8 -21.92 -12.37 12.38
CA CYS A 8 -22.50 -11.04 12.55
C CYS A 8 -24.00 -11.18 12.85
N PHE A 9 -24.45 -10.59 13.95
CA PHE A 9 -25.87 -10.44 14.26
C PHE A 9 -26.28 -8.99 14.01
N THR A 10 -27.33 -8.81 13.22
CA THR A 10 -27.90 -7.49 12.91
C THR A 10 -29.41 -7.61 12.73
N ASN A 11 -30.12 -6.53 13.02
CA ASN A 11 -31.55 -6.36 12.76
C ASN A 11 -31.84 -5.75 11.38
N MET A 12 -30.80 -5.52 10.56
CA MET A 12 -30.92 -5.03 9.18
C MET A 12 -31.44 -6.12 8.25
N ASP A 13 -32.19 -5.71 7.22
CA ASP A 13 -32.69 -6.64 6.20
C ASP A 13 -31.54 -7.24 5.38
N ARG A 14 -31.69 -8.51 4.99
CA ARG A 14 -30.64 -9.30 4.32
C ARG A 14 -30.04 -8.59 3.11
N GLU A 15 -30.87 -7.96 2.30
CA GLU A 15 -30.45 -7.26 1.08
C GLU A 15 -29.64 -6.00 1.40
N GLU A 16 -29.97 -5.32 2.50
CA GLU A 16 -29.25 -4.15 2.97
C GLU A 16 -27.92 -4.55 3.59
N VAL A 17 -27.89 -5.62 4.39
CA VAL A 17 -26.66 -6.23 4.90
C VAL A 17 -25.74 -6.61 3.75
N GLN A 18 -26.25 -7.30 2.74
CA GLN A 18 -25.45 -7.71 1.59
C GLN A 18 -24.90 -6.50 0.83
N ARG A 19 -25.70 -5.46 0.58
CA ARG A 19 -25.23 -4.20 -0.03
C ARG A 19 -24.18 -3.48 0.81
N VAL A 20 -24.30 -3.51 2.14
CA VAL A 20 -23.32 -2.93 3.05
C VAL A 20 -22.02 -3.70 2.96
N PHE A 21 -22.02 -5.03 3.06
CA PHE A 21 -20.81 -5.85 2.94
C PHE A 21 -20.18 -5.82 1.54
N GLU A 22 -20.97 -5.66 0.48
CA GLU A 22 -20.46 -5.48 -0.89
C GLU A 22 -19.79 -4.11 -1.08
N LYS A 23 -20.21 -3.08 -0.35
CA LYS A 23 -19.66 -1.71 -0.44
C LYS A 23 -18.61 -1.40 0.62
N PHE A 24 -18.62 -2.15 1.72
CA PHE A 24 -17.74 -1.94 2.86
C PHE A 24 -16.46 -2.74 2.65
N GLU A 25 -15.53 -2.14 1.92
CA GLU A 25 -14.16 -2.59 1.84
C GLU A 25 -13.33 -1.69 2.75
N GLU A 26 -12.92 -2.21 3.91
CA GLU A 26 -11.94 -1.51 4.73
C GLU A 26 -10.59 -1.69 4.04
N HIS A 27 -10.02 -0.59 3.51
CA HIS A 27 -8.70 -0.58 2.89
C HIS A 27 -7.62 -0.81 3.95
N ASP A 28 -7.49 -2.04 4.43
CA ASP A 28 -6.39 -2.44 5.27
C ASP A 28 -5.17 -2.54 4.36
N PHE A 29 -4.19 -1.66 4.55
CA PHE A 29 -2.94 -1.71 3.80
C PHE A 29 -2.41 -3.14 3.84
N ALA A 30 -2.02 -3.67 2.69
CA ALA A 30 -1.51 -5.03 2.54
C ALA A 30 -0.61 -5.41 3.72
N ARG A 31 -1.11 -6.29 4.58
CA ARG A 31 -0.32 -6.81 5.70
C ARG A 31 0.90 -7.49 5.09
N THR A 32 2.07 -7.21 5.65
CA THR A 32 3.33 -7.86 5.28
C THR A 32 3.12 -9.36 5.00
N GLY A 33 3.56 -9.82 3.84
CA GLY A 33 3.39 -11.21 3.39
C GLY A 33 2.17 -11.47 2.49
N SER A 34 1.27 -10.50 2.30
CA SER A 34 0.19 -10.59 1.32
C SER A 34 0.73 -10.60 -0.11
N LEU A 35 0.10 -11.34 -1.02
CA LEU A 35 0.48 -11.30 -2.43
C LEU A 35 0.10 -9.96 -3.05
N VAL A 36 1.07 -9.34 -3.71
CA VAL A 36 0.92 -8.08 -4.44
C VAL A 36 0.14 -8.35 -5.72
N THR A 37 -0.93 -7.61 -5.99
CA THR A 37 -1.74 -7.82 -7.21
C THR A 37 -1.15 -7.10 -8.43
N GLU A 38 -0.51 -5.95 -8.23
CA GLU A 38 0.08 -5.11 -9.28
C GLU A 38 1.50 -4.66 -8.93
N GLN A 39 2.38 -4.58 -9.93
CA GLN A 39 3.73 -4.05 -9.72
C GLN A 39 3.68 -2.54 -9.51
N VAL A 40 4.36 -2.06 -8.47
CA VAL A 40 4.52 -0.63 -8.20
C VAL A 40 5.98 -0.25 -8.36
N GLU A 41 6.25 0.62 -9.33
CA GLU A 41 7.56 1.19 -9.57
C GLU A 41 7.55 2.72 -9.52
N LEU A 42 8.65 3.29 -9.07
CA LEU A 42 8.93 4.72 -9.10
C LEU A 42 10.09 4.96 -10.07
N LYS A 43 9.93 5.98 -10.92
CA LYS A 43 10.99 6.43 -11.82
C LYS A 43 11.94 7.39 -11.10
N GLU A 44 13.19 7.40 -11.54
CA GLU A 44 14.19 8.39 -11.12
C GLU A 44 13.62 9.82 -11.21
N GLY A 45 13.95 10.66 -10.22
CA GLY A 45 13.53 12.06 -10.19
C GLY A 45 12.99 12.53 -8.82
N PRO A 46 12.48 13.76 -8.76
CA PRO A 46 11.96 14.34 -7.52
C PRO A 46 10.69 13.63 -7.04
N LEU A 47 10.64 13.34 -5.75
CA LEU A 47 9.51 12.73 -5.05
C LEU A 47 8.81 13.80 -4.19
N GLU A 48 8.08 14.69 -4.84
CA GLU A 48 7.37 15.81 -4.19
C GLU A 48 6.30 15.35 -3.18
N GLN A 49 5.85 14.10 -3.29
CA GLN A 49 4.96 13.45 -2.32
C GLN A 49 5.56 13.26 -0.93
N PHE A 50 6.90 13.32 -0.80
CA PHE A 50 7.60 13.01 0.44
C PHE A 50 8.27 14.25 1.01
N THR A 51 8.10 14.47 2.31
CA THR A 51 8.76 15.56 3.00
C THR A 51 10.24 15.23 3.24
N HIS A 52 11.08 16.26 3.37
CA HIS A 52 12.50 16.10 3.66
C HIS A 52 12.77 15.32 4.97
N GLU A 53 11.86 15.39 5.95
CA GLU A 53 11.94 14.65 7.22
C GLU A 53 11.77 13.14 7.04
N MET A 54 11.07 12.72 5.99
CA MET A 54 10.83 11.31 5.68
C MET A 54 11.99 10.65 4.95
N GLU A 55 12.92 11.44 4.40
CA GLU A 55 14.06 10.96 3.64
C GLU A 55 14.89 9.88 4.38
N PRO A 56 15.27 10.07 5.66
CA PRO A 56 16.04 9.05 6.38
C PRO A 56 15.25 7.75 6.58
N PHE A 57 13.94 7.84 6.77
CA PHE A 57 13.08 6.68 6.95
C PHE A 57 12.98 5.86 5.67
N ILE A 58 12.75 6.53 4.55
CA ILE A 58 12.57 5.90 3.24
C ILE A 58 13.89 5.31 2.73
N ARG A 59 15.02 6.00 2.96
CA ARG A 59 16.36 5.46 2.72
C ARG A 59 16.61 4.18 3.51
N LYS A 60 16.17 4.13 4.78
CA LYS A 60 16.28 2.94 5.63
C LYS A 60 15.41 1.76 5.14
N GLN A 61 14.33 2.03 4.40
CA GLN A 61 13.53 0.98 3.74
C GLN A 61 14.15 0.52 2.41
N GLY A 62 15.35 1.01 2.05
CA GLY A 62 16.09 0.55 0.88
C GLY A 62 15.85 1.36 -0.39
N MET A 63 15.06 2.43 -0.35
CA MET A 63 14.90 3.31 -1.51
C MET A 63 16.20 4.10 -1.78
N PRO A 64 16.68 4.13 -3.03
CA PRO A 64 17.87 4.89 -3.43
C PRO A 64 17.53 6.38 -3.54
N VAL A 65 17.42 7.07 -2.40
CA VAL A 65 17.05 8.49 -2.33
C VAL A 65 18.20 9.38 -1.86
N ARG A 66 18.12 10.65 -2.24
CA ARG A 66 19.00 11.73 -1.79
C ARG A 66 18.17 12.97 -1.48
N LEU A 67 18.62 13.76 -0.51
CA LEU A 67 18.09 15.10 -0.28
C LEU A 67 18.82 16.11 -1.17
N ASN A 68 18.10 16.80 -2.05
CA ASN A 68 18.61 17.87 -2.90
C ASN A 68 17.85 19.16 -2.64
N LYS A 69 18.50 20.15 -2.01
CA LYS A 69 17.91 21.48 -1.68
C LYS A 69 16.54 21.40 -0.99
N GLY A 70 16.34 20.39 -0.12
CA GLY A 70 15.08 20.20 0.61
C GLY A 70 14.04 19.33 -0.11
N VAL A 71 14.32 18.88 -1.33
CA VAL A 71 13.48 17.94 -2.08
C VAL A 71 14.09 16.55 -2.00
N VAL A 72 13.26 15.54 -1.75
CA VAL A 72 13.68 14.13 -1.81
C VAL A 72 13.71 13.71 -3.27
N GLU A 73 14.85 13.25 -3.76
CA GLU A 73 15.03 12.78 -5.14
C GLU A 73 15.39 11.30 -5.13
N LEU A 74 14.73 10.52 -5.98
CA LEU A 74 15.11 9.16 -6.29
C LEU A 74 16.28 9.17 -7.28
N VAL A 75 17.36 8.48 -6.94
CA VAL A 75 18.63 8.46 -7.69
C VAL A 75 18.63 7.43 -8.82
N SER A 76 17.71 6.47 -8.80
CA SER A 76 17.50 5.49 -9.86
C SER A 76 16.11 4.90 -9.76
N ASP A 77 15.57 4.38 -10.86
CA ASP A 77 14.32 3.61 -10.85
C ASP A 77 14.30 2.58 -9.70
N PHE A 78 13.19 2.52 -8.99
CA PHE A 78 13.01 1.65 -7.83
C PHE A 78 11.69 0.92 -7.89
N VAL A 79 11.74 -0.41 -7.82
CA VAL A 79 10.55 -1.25 -7.74
C VAL A 79 10.21 -1.44 -6.26
N ILE A 80 9.07 -0.88 -5.83
CA ILE A 80 8.58 -1.03 -4.46
C ILE A 80 8.10 -2.46 -4.25
N CYS A 81 7.30 -2.99 -5.17
CA CYS A 81 6.83 -4.37 -5.09
C CYS A 81 6.46 -4.90 -6.48
N GLU A 82 6.53 -6.21 -6.66
CA GLU A 82 6.23 -6.90 -7.92
C GLU A 82 4.95 -7.72 -7.80
N ALA A 83 4.13 -7.72 -8.85
CA ALA A 83 2.92 -8.54 -8.91
C ALA A 83 3.24 -10.03 -8.70
N GLY A 84 2.43 -10.70 -7.88
CA GLY A 84 2.56 -12.11 -7.54
C GLY A 84 3.65 -12.42 -6.49
N LYS A 85 4.42 -11.43 -6.01
CA LYS A 85 5.36 -11.62 -4.89
C LYS A 85 4.73 -11.21 -3.56
N PRO A 86 5.14 -11.82 -2.44
CA PRO A 86 4.74 -11.35 -1.12
C PRO A 86 5.26 -9.94 -0.86
N LEU A 87 4.40 -9.07 -0.32
CA LEU A 87 4.78 -7.72 0.06
C LEU A 87 5.75 -7.75 1.24
N SER A 88 6.94 -7.15 1.08
CA SER A 88 7.92 -7.05 2.15
C SER A 88 7.50 -6.02 3.21
N PRO A 89 8.01 -6.14 4.46
CA PRO A 89 7.74 -5.14 5.50
C PRO A 89 8.26 -3.74 5.15
N GLU A 90 9.34 -3.65 4.39
CA GLU A 90 9.92 -2.37 3.93
C GLU A 90 8.99 -1.69 2.93
N SER A 91 8.50 -2.46 1.95
CA SER A 91 7.59 -1.96 0.92
C SER A 91 6.23 -1.57 1.48
N SER A 92 5.69 -2.34 2.44
CA SER A 92 4.43 -1.99 3.09
C SER A 92 4.52 -0.65 3.82
N ARG A 93 5.62 -0.38 4.54
CA ARG A 93 5.86 0.90 5.21
C ARG A 93 5.95 2.07 4.23
N ILE A 94 6.59 1.88 3.08
CA ILE A 94 6.66 2.93 2.04
C ILE A 94 5.25 3.21 1.49
N LEU A 95 4.46 2.18 1.23
CA LEU A 95 3.09 2.32 0.69
C LEU A 95 2.15 3.00 1.69
N THR A 96 2.28 2.72 2.99
CA THR A 96 1.50 3.41 4.04
C THR A 96 1.75 4.93 4.06
N LEU A 97 2.96 5.36 3.70
CA LEU A 97 3.32 6.78 3.65
C LEU A 97 2.75 7.49 2.41
N ASN A 98 2.27 6.75 1.40
CA ASN A 98 1.68 7.31 0.19
C ASN A 98 0.37 6.59 -0.22
N PRO A 99 -0.73 6.88 0.50
CA PRO A 99 -2.01 6.19 0.31
C PRO A 99 -2.61 6.36 -1.10
N HIS A 100 -2.31 7.46 -1.81
CA HIS A 100 -2.85 7.73 -3.14
C HIS A 100 -2.40 6.72 -4.21
N ARG A 101 -1.30 5.99 -3.99
CA ARG A 101 -0.86 4.89 -4.87
C ARG A 101 -1.05 3.50 -4.28
N GLY A 102 -1.33 3.38 -2.98
CA GLY A 102 -1.69 2.12 -2.34
C GLY A 102 -3.01 1.54 -2.87
N GLN A 103 -3.91 2.38 -3.37
CA GLN A 103 -5.17 1.96 -4.04
C GLN A 103 -4.94 1.17 -5.33
N LEU A 104 -3.78 1.28 -5.99
CA LEU A 104 -3.48 0.52 -7.21
C LEU A 104 -3.13 -0.95 -6.90
N LEU A 105 -2.82 -1.29 -5.65
CA LEU A 105 -2.54 -2.68 -5.25
C LEU A 105 -3.81 -3.50 -5.00
N TYR A 106 -4.99 -2.90 -5.09
CA TYR A 106 -6.27 -3.59 -4.95
C TYR A 106 -7.30 -2.92 -5.86
N PRO A 107 -7.49 -3.42 -7.10
CA PRO A 107 -8.67 -3.01 -7.85
C PRO A 107 -9.91 -3.43 -7.05
N PRO A 108 -10.95 -2.58 -6.96
CA PRO A 108 -12.25 -3.00 -6.45
C PRO A 108 -12.71 -4.20 -7.30
N ARG A 109 -13.06 -5.30 -6.65
CA ARG A 109 -13.58 -6.49 -7.34
C ARG A 109 -14.95 -6.24 -7.96
#